data_AF-A0A359M077-F1
#
_entry.id   AF-A0A359M077-F1
#
_cell.length_a   1.000
_cell.length_b   1.000
_cell.length_c   1.000
_cell.angle_alpha   90.00
_cell.angle_beta   90.00
_cell.angle_gamma   90.00
#
_symmetry.space_group_name_H-M   'P 1'
#
loop_
_entity.id
_entity.type
_entity.pdbx_description
1 polymer ?
#
loop_
_entity_poly.entity_id
_entity_poly.type
_entity_poly.pdbx_seq_one_letter_code
_entity_poly.pdbx_strand_id
1 'polypeptide(L)'
;YYRLNVVPITVPPLRERPRDIPILVRYFIDKVCRQEDVPLRRVAAETLDRLTRYDWPGNVRQLENAVEMAIALSGDANVLYPGDFRLPAATKPPAPDTHRTPLVPLPDDGLDFESTVSTIERHILEQAL
;
A
#
# COMPACT_ATOMS: atom_id res chain seq x y z
N TYR A 1 3.11 39.17 3.74
CA TYR A 1 3.49 37.76 3.91
C TYR A 1 3.27 37.41 5.39
N TYR A 2 2.06 36.95 5.76
CA TYR A 2 1.66 36.79 7.17
C TYR A 2 1.72 35.32 7.62
N ARG A 3 2.14 35.17 8.88
CA ARG A 3 2.60 33.99 9.63
C ARG A 3 1.60 32.82 9.67
N LEU A 4 1.94 31.70 9.02
CA LEU A 4 1.35 30.38 9.28
C LEU A 4 2.39 29.52 10.03
N ASN A 5 2.70 29.89 11.28
CA ASN A 5 3.53 29.04 12.15
C ASN A 5 3.38 29.42 13.63
N VAL A 6 2.14 29.57 14.11
CA VAL A 6 1.90 29.99 15.49
C VAL A 6 2.06 28.83 16.49
N VAL A 7 1.83 27.57 16.08
CA VAL A 7 2.28 26.36 16.80
C VAL A 7 2.44 25.20 15.79
N PRO A 8 3.64 24.61 15.62
CA PRO A 8 3.80 23.43 14.77
C PRO A 8 3.16 22.20 15.44
N ILE A 9 2.21 21.57 14.77
CA ILE A 9 1.64 20.27 15.20
C ILE A 9 2.32 19.19 14.37
N THR A 10 3.22 18.43 14.99
CA THR A 10 3.82 17.26 14.36
C THR A 10 2.91 16.05 14.59
N VAL A 11 2.39 15.48 13.51
CA VAL A 11 1.62 14.22 13.59
C VAL A 11 2.61 13.06 13.49
N PRO A 12 2.81 12.28 14.57
CA PRO A 12 3.69 11.12 14.52
C PRO A 12 3.10 10.03 13.60
N PRO A 13 3.95 9.28 12.89
CA PRO A 13 3.54 8.16 12.08
C PRO A 13 2.94 7.02 12.92
N LEU A 14 2.15 6.16 12.29
CA LEU A 14 1.39 5.11 12.97
C LEU A 14 2.30 4.08 13.68
N ARG A 15 3.50 3.82 13.14
CA ARG A 15 4.52 2.96 13.77
C ARG A 15 4.99 3.43 15.15
N GLU A 16 4.91 4.73 15.42
CA GLU A 16 5.27 5.30 16.73
C GLU A 16 4.11 5.21 17.73
N ARG A 17 2.91 4.79 17.26
CA ARG A 17 1.67 4.68 18.05
C ARG A 17 0.97 3.33 17.84
N PRO A 18 1.64 2.19 18.08
CA PRO A 18 1.07 0.87 17.82
C PRO A 18 -0.20 0.58 18.65
N ARG A 19 -0.35 1.22 19.81
CA ARG A 19 -1.54 1.08 20.68
C ARG A 19 -2.84 1.59 20.05
N ASP A 20 -2.75 2.43 19.03
CA ASP A 20 -3.93 2.96 18.34
C ASP A 20 -4.43 2.01 17.24
N ILE A 21 -3.59 1.08 16.78
CA ILE A 21 -3.91 0.16 15.69
C ILE A 21 -5.17 -0.67 16.01
N PRO A 22 -5.32 -1.30 17.19
CA PRO A 22 -6.54 -2.05 17.50
C PRO A 22 -7.82 -1.21 17.52
N ILE A 23 -7.72 0.06 17.93
CA ILE A 23 -8.86 0.99 17.97
C ILE A 23 -9.23 1.39 16.55
N LEU A 24 -8.25 1.77 15.74
CA LEU A 24 -8.43 2.13 14.34
C LEU A 24 -9.00 0.97 13.51
N VAL A 25 -8.49 -0.25 13.70
CA VAL A 25 -9.01 -1.45 13.01
C VAL A 25 -10.49 -1.66 13.33
N ARG A 26 -10.88 -1.60 14.61
CA ARG A 26 -12.29 -1.73 15.00
C ARG A 26 -13.17 -0.66 14.37
N TYR A 27 -12.69 0.58 14.36
CA TYR A 27 -13.40 1.69 13.72
C TYR A 27 -13.56 1.48 12.21
N PHE A 28 -12.48 1.09 11.50
CA PHE A 28 -12.55 0.87 10.06
C PHE A 28 -13.45 -0.30 9.70
N ILE A 29 -13.46 -1.37 10.49
CA ILE A 29 -14.38 -2.49 10.24
C ILE A 29 -15.83 -2.05 10.37
N ASP A 30 -16.17 -1.36 11.46
CA ASP A 30 -17.52 -0.86 11.67
C ASP A 30 -17.93 0.13 10.56
N LYS A 31 -17.01 1.03 10.17
CA LYS A 31 -17.22 1.98 9.07
C LYS A 31 -17.47 1.26 7.74
N VAL A 32 -16.58 0.36 7.33
CA VAL A 32 -16.67 -0.34 6.03
C VAL A 32 -17.88 -1.27 5.99
N CYS A 33 -18.13 -2.05 7.05
CA CYS A 33 -19.29 -2.93 7.11
C CYS A 33 -20.62 -2.16 6.94
N ARG A 34 -20.72 -0.97 7.55
CA ARG A 34 -21.90 -0.09 7.39
C ARG A 34 -21.99 0.52 6.00
N GLN A 35 -20.87 0.85 5.37
CA GLN A 35 -20.85 1.44 4.02
C GLN A 35 -21.24 0.43 2.94
N GLU A 36 -20.81 -0.82 3.10
CA GLU A 36 -21.05 -1.91 2.15
C GLU A 36 -22.33 -2.72 2.46
N ASP A 37 -23.09 -2.34 3.49
CA ASP A 37 -24.29 -3.06 3.98
C ASP A 37 -24.06 -4.56 4.25
N VAL A 38 -22.89 -4.88 4.83
CA VAL A 38 -22.52 -6.24 5.19
C VAL A 38 -22.54 -6.46 6.71
N PRO A 39 -22.74 -7.71 7.18
CA PRO A 39 -22.68 -8.02 8.60
C PRO A 39 -21.34 -7.60 9.23
N LEU A 40 -21.41 -7.09 10.47
CA LEU A 40 -20.23 -6.67 11.22
C LEU A 40 -19.27 -7.85 11.43
N ARG A 41 -18.03 -7.69 10.97
CA ARG A 41 -16.98 -8.72 11.09
C ARG A 41 -16.25 -8.62 12.42
N ARG A 42 -15.83 -9.77 12.96
CA ARG A 42 -14.91 -9.86 14.10
C ARG A 42 -13.48 -10.01 13.59
N VAL A 43 -12.50 -9.71 14.44
CA VAL A 43 -11.07 -9.88 14.15
C VAL A 43 -10.47 -10.85 15.14
N ALA A 44 -9.70 -11.83 14.65
CA ALA A 44 -8.95 -12.73 15.51
C ALA A 44 -7.84 -11.99 16.26
N ALA A 45 -7.52 -12.40 17.49
CA ALA A 45 -6.51 -11.74 18.32
C ALA A 45 -5.11 -11.76 17.64
N GLU A 46 -4.74 -12.88 17.03
CA GLU A 46 -3.51 -13.04 16.25
C GLU A 46 -3.41 -12.07 15.06
N THR A 47 -4.55 -11.70 14.47
CA THR A 47 -4.61 -10.70 13.39
C THR A 47 -4.26 -9.33 13.93
N LEU A 48 -4.84 -8.94 15.07
CA LEU A 48 -4.51 -7.66 15.71
C LEU A 48 -3.03 -7.59 16.08
N ASP A 49 -2.46 -8.68 16.59
CA ASP A 49 -1.04 -8.78 16.89
C ASP A 49 -0.18 -8.60 15.62
N ARG A 50 -0.54 -9.26 14.51
CA ARG A 50 0.16 -9.11 13.22
C ARG A 50 0.09 -7.68 12.71
N LEU A 51 -1.09 -7.06 12.76
CA LEU A 51 -1.30 -5.67 12.32
C LEU A 51 -0.54 -4.68 13.21
N THR A 52 -0.43 -4.95 14.51
CA THR A 52 0.30 -4.11 15.46
C THR A 52 1.81 -4.14 15.23
N ARG A 53 2.35 -5.27 14.77
CA ARG A 53 3.79 -5.44 14.47
C ARG A 53 4.21 -4.89 13.11
N TYR A 54 3.28 -4.49 12.26
CA TYR A 54 3.56 -3.99 10.92
C TYR A 54 3.90 -2.49 10.95
N ASP A 55 4.86 -2.05 10.12
CA ASP A 55 5.40 -0.69 10.17
C ASP A 55 4.48 0.40 9.57
N TRP A 56 3.46 0.00 8.80
CA TRP A 56 2.51 0.92 8.14
C TRP A 56 3.18 2.13 7.45
N PRO A 57 4.03 1.93 6.42
CA PRO A 57 4.67 3.04 5.69
C PRO A 57 3.66 4.05 5.12
N GLY A 58 2.44 3.63 4.80
CA GLY A 58 1.34 4.51 4.39
C GLY A 58 0.42 4.96 5.52
N ASN A 59 0.84 4.81 6.78
CA ASN A 59 0.13 5.19 7.99
C ASN A 59 -1.33 4.70 8.02
N VAL A 60 -2.23 5.54 8.54
CA VAL A 60 -3.66 5.27 8.71
C VAL A 60 -4.34 4.93 7.38
N ARG A 61 -3.94 5.57 6.27
CA ARG A 61 -4.52 5.30 4.94
C ARG A 61 -4.23 3.87 4.49
N GLN A 62 -3.01 3.39 4.72
CA GLN A 62 -2.68 2.00 4.38
C GLN A 62 -3.41 1.00 5.27
N LEU A 63 -3.59 1.32 6.56
CA LEU A 63 -4.37 0.50 7.48
C LEU A 63 -5.83 0.38 7.05
N GLU A 64 -6.47 1.51 6.71
CA GLU A 64 -7.84 1.55 6.22
C GLU A 64 -8.01 0.69 4.95
N ASN A 65 -7.18 0.91 3.94
CA ASN A 65 -7.20 0.13 2.70
C ASN A 65 -6.99 -1.38 2.96
N ALA A 66 -6.12 -1.75 3.90
CA ALA A 66 -5.89 -3.15 4.23
C ALA A 66 -7.13 -3.80 4.87
N VAL A 67 -7.85 -3.07 5.73
CA VAL A 67 -9.10 -3.52 6.35
C VAL A 67 -10.22 -3.63 5.31
N GLU A 68 -10.34 -2.64 4.42
CA GLU A 68 -11.33 -2.62 3.33
C GLU A 68 -11.15 -3.83 2.41
N MET A 69 -9.92 -4.07 1.94
CA MET A 69 -9.60 -5.24 1.12
C MET A 69 -9.87 -6.56 1.86
N ALA A 70 -9.54 -6.65 3.16
CA ALA A 70 -9.80 -7.85 3.94
C ALA A 70 -11.31 -8.16 4.02
N ILE A 71 -12.14 -7.14 4.23
CA ILE A 71 -13.61 -7.31 4.26
C ILE A 71 -14.13 -7.72 2.88
N ALA A 72 -13.70 -7.04 1.81
CA ALA A 72 -14.12 -7.34 0.44
C ALA A 72 -13.76 -8.77 0.00
N LEU A 73 -12.62 -9.29 0.45
CA LEU A 73 -12.14 -10.64 0.11
C LEU A 73 -12.67 -11.74 1.06
N SER A 74 -13.21 -11.37 2.22
CA SER A 74 -13.65 -12.34 3.24
C SER A 74 -14.95 -13.08 2.91
N GLY A 75 -15.70 -12.67 1.88
CA GLY A 75 -16.97 -13.29 1.49
C GLY A 75 -17.95 -13.33 2.66
N ASP A 76 -18.46 -14.51 3.01
CA ASP A 76 -19.40 -14.69 4.13
C ASP A 76 -18.72 -14.91 5.50
N ALA A 77 -17.39 -14.91 5.58
CA ALA A 77 -16.66 -15.23 6.81
C ALA A 77 -16.91 -14.20 7.92
N ASN A 78 -17.36 -14.62 9.10
CA ASN A 78 -17.66 -13.69 10.20
C ASN A 78 -16.40 -13.22 10.97
N VAL A 79 -15.25 -13.87 10.75
CA VAL A 79 -14.00 -13.58 11.46
C VAL A 79 -12.86 -13.37 10.47
N LEU A 80 -12.15 -12.24 10.62
CA LEU A 80 -10.95 -11.92 9.85
C LEU A 80 -9.70 -12.47 10.53
N TYR A 81 -8.97 -13.30 9.80
CA TYR A 81 -7.74 -13.97 10.18
C TYR A 81 -6.52 -13.26 9.57
N PRO A 82 -5.30 -13.58 10.02
CA PRO A 82 -4.10 -12.95 9.49
C PRO A 82 -3.96 -13.09 7.97
N GLY A 83 -4.41 -14.21 7.40
CA GLY A 83 -4.34 -14.49 5.96
C GLY A 83 -5.19 -13.56 5.08
N ASP A 84 -6.22 -12.93 5.62
CA ASP A 84 -7.11 -12.03 4.88
C ASP A 84 -6.44 -10.67 4.60
N PHE A 85 -5.41 -10.33 5.39
CA PHE A 85 -4.67 -9.08 5.26
C PHE A 85 -3.46 -9.27 4.33
N ARG A 86 -3.58 -8.72 3.12
CA ARG A 86 -2.47 -8.61 2.16
C ARG A 86 -1.55 -7.45 2.54
N LEU A 87 -0.65 -7.72 3.47
CA LEU A 87 0.44 -6.82 3.82
C LEU A 87 1.62 -7.14 2.91
N PRO A 88 2.10 -6.19 2.08
CA PRO A 88 3.39 -6.34 1.41
C PRO A 88 4.45 -6.70 2.46
N ALA A 89 5.47 -7.49 2.10
CA ALA A 89 6.66 -7.51 2.94
C ALA A 89 7.08 -6.06 3.15
N ALA A 90 7.48 -5.69 4.37
CA ALA A 90 8.02 -4.36 4.67
C ALA A 90 9.34 -4.19 3.92
N THR A 91 9.26 -4.09 2.60
CA THR A 91 10.31 -3.58 1.77
C THR A 91 10.37 -2.12 2.15
N LYS A 92 11.40 -1.78 2.95
CA LYS A 92 12.09 -0.51 2.80
C LYS A 92 11.99 -0.18 1.32
N PRO A 93 11.39 0.97 0.91
CA PRO A 93 11.25 1.29 -0.50
C PRO A 93 12.61 0.98 -1.12
N PRO A 94 12.66 0.11 -2.16
CA PRO A 94 13.94 -0.27 -2.75
C PRO A 94 14.70 1.03 -2.94
N ALA A 95 15.90 1.11 -2.35
CA ALA A 95 16.79 2.24 -2.59
C ALA A 95 16.75 2.45 -4.08
N PRO A 96 16.33 3.64 -4.59
CA PRO A 96 15.77 3.81 -5.92
C PRO A 96 16.53 2.92 -6.87
N ASP A 97 15.91 1.78 -7.20
CA ASP A 97 16.63 0.74 -7.90
C ASP A 97 17.10 1.48 -9.14
N THR A 98 18.41 1.51 -9.33
CA THR A 98 19.00 1.85 -10.61
C THR A 98 18.73 0.68 -11.56
N HIS A 99 17.49 0.17 -11.58
CA HIS A 99 16.87 -0.20 -12.83
C HIS A 99 17.04 1.03 -13.69
N ARG A 100 18.14 1.01 -14.47
CA ARG A 100 18.22 1.65 -15.76
C ARG A 100 16.94 1.24 -16.46
N THR A 101 15.86 2.02 -16.29
CA THR A 101 14.99 2.29 -17.41
C THR A 101 15.97 2.61 -18.52
N PRO A 102 16.09 1.78 -19.58
CA PRO A 102 16.95 2.15 -20.69
C PRO A 102 16.49 3.55 -21.07
N LEU A 103 17.36 4.52 -20.82
CA LEU A 103 17.09 5.91 -21.11
C LEU A 103 17.06 5.92 -22.63
N VAL A 104 15.88 5.77 -23.23
CA VAL A 104 15.74 5.92 -24.67
C VAL A 104 15.95 7.41 -24.90
N PRO A 105 17.08 7.81 -25.51
CA PRO A 105 17.30 9.22 -25.78
C PRO A 105 16.23 9.62 -26.78
N LEU A 106 15.29 10.47 -26.34
CA LEU A 106 14.30 11.07 -27.22
C LEU A 106 15.05 11.99 -28.18
N PRO A 107 15.07 11.71 -29.50
CA PRO A 107 15.56 12.66 -30.48
C PRO A 107 14.62 13.87 -30.53
N ASP A 108 15.15 15.06 -30.80
CA ASP A 108 14.35 16.29 -30.91
C ASP A 108 13.26 16.19 -32.00
N ASP A 109 13.43 15.28 -32.97
CA ASP A 109 12.51 15.01 -34.08
C ASP A 109 11.37 14.02 -33.74
N GLY A 110 11.32 13.53 -32.49
CA GLY A 110 10.31 12.57 -32.03
C GLY A 110 10.69 11.10 -32.22
N LEU A 111 9.95 10.21 -31.57
CA LEU A 111 10.14 8.76 -31.65
C LEU A 111 9.11 8.15 -32.61
N ASP A 112 9.59 7.39 -33.59
CA ASP A 112 8.75 6.45 -34.31
C ASP A 112 8.53 5.19 -33.46
N PHE A 113 7.27 4.96 -33.09
CA PHE A 113 6.89 3.90 -32.16
C PHE A 113 7.20 2.51 -32.73
N GLU A 114 7.00 2.31 -34.03
CA GLU A 114 7.10 1.00 -34.68
C GLU A 114 8.56 0.51 -34.75
N SER A 115 9.49 1.40 -35.14
CA SER A 115 10.93 1.09 -35.14
C SER A 115 11.52 0.96 -33.73
N THR A 116 11.02 1.72 -32.76
CA THR A 116 11.51 1.68 -31.37
C THR A 116 11.15 0.36 -30.68
N VAL A 117 9.90 -0.11 -30.82
CA VAL A 117 9.45 -1.39 -30.26
C VAL A 117 10.24 -2.57 -30.84
N SER A 118 10.47 -2.56 -32.16
CA SER A 118 11.26 -3.59 -32.86
C SER A 118 12.71 -3.67 -32.37
N THR A 119 13.28 -2.56 -31.91
CA THR A 119 14.64 -2.50 -31.37
C THR A 119 14.70 -3.03 -29.94
N ILE A 120 13.70 -2.70 -29.13
CA ILE A 120 13.58 -3.22 -27.75
C ILE A 120 13.36 -4.74 -27.77
N GLU A 121 12.48 -5.24 -28.64
CA GLU A 121 12.19 -6.67 -28.77
C GLU A 121 13.45 -7.49 -29.06
N ARG A 122 14.28 -7.01 -30.01
CA ARG A 122 15.56 -7.64 -30.33
C ARG A 122 16.53 -7.65 -29.16
N HIS A 123 16.61 -6.55 -28.41
CA HIS A 123 17.53 -6.44 -27.29
C HIS A 123 17.13 -7.35 -26.11
N ILE A 124 15.84 -7.60 -25.91
CA ILE A 124 15.34 -8.54 -24.89
C ILE A 124 15.67 -9.99 -25.28
N LEU A 125 15.59 -10.34 -26.58
CA LEU A 125 15.96 -11.67 -27.06
C LEU A 125 17.47 -11.95 -26.94
N GLU A 126 18.32 -10.95 -27.16
CA GLU A 126 19.79 -11.10 -27.02
C GLU A 126 20.24 -11.24 -25.55
N GLN A 127 19.52 -10.65 -24.60
CA GLN A 127 19.83 -10.77 -23.17
C GLN A 127 19.30 -12.06 -22.51
N ALA A 128 18.43 -12.80 -23.21
CA ALA A 128 17.81 -14.03 -22.71
C ALA A 128 18.57 -15.31 -23.11
N LEU A 129 19.71 -15.20 -23.80
CA LEU A 129 20.62 -16.31 -24.14
C LEU A 129 21.83 -16.36 -23.21
#